data_AF-K0ICF5-F1
#
_entry.id   AF-K0ICF5-F1
#
_cell.length_a   1.000
_cell.length_b   1.000
_cell.length_c   1.000
_cell.angle_alpha   90.00
_cell.angle_beta   90.00
_cell.angle_gamma   90.00
#
_symmetry.space_group_name_H-M   'P 1'
#
loop_
_entity.id
_entity.type
_entity.pdbx_description
1 polymer ?
#
loop_
_entity_poly.entity_id
_entity_poly.type
_entity_poly.pdbx_seq_one_letter_code
_entity_poly.pdbx_strand_id
1 'polypeptide(L)'
;MSTTPERLGEYKDIMLTPDQIDRINKRLENEGEWETWSFMNIDLHIGARAFAMASTMWDKIALSPLFRVEQFESKIKKGSWFLTRDGKWWIKYPTNECRVIVETTYDRLPKRKFVFFDDAGSDKANCLQATYFMHKMAVRFKKIFNELDKSSWLNEKTRIYALGDGLYFTGHPLHLFRHTMAQYYLAATNWSLAYVASLGDGKIQRY
;
A
#
# COMPACT_ATOMS: atom_id res chain seq x y z
N MET A 1 6.54 -17.66 -6.49
CA MET A 1 6.13 -17.55 -7.90
C MET A 1 7.24 -16.83 -8.62
N SER A 2 7.83 -17.44 -9.65
CA SER A 2 8.86 -16.80 -10.47
C SER A 2 8.23 -15.70 -11.32
N THR A 3 8.80 -14.50 -11.27
CA THR A 3 8.46 -13.37 -12.13
C THR A 3 9.24 -13.50 -13.44
N THR A 4 8.65 -14.16 -14.44
CA THR A 4 9.19 -14.10 -15.81
C THR A 4 9.01 -12.68 -16.38
N PRO A 5 9.93 -12.19 -17.24
CA PRO A 5 9.86 -10.87 -17.89
C PRO A 5 8.51 -10.61 -18.59
N GLU A 6 7.87 -11.65 -19.11
CA GLU A 6 6.55 -11.58 -19.78
C GLU A 6 5.45 -11.07 -18.83
N ARG A 7 5.43 -11.50 -17.57
CA ARG A 7 4.46 -11.03 -16.56
C ARG A 7 4.71 -9.59 -16.10
N LEU A 8 5.94 -9.09 -16.23
CA LEU A 8 6.24 -7.68 -15.91
C LEU A 8 5.70 -6.74 -17.00
N GLY A 9 5.67 -7.19 -18.26
CA GLY A 9 4.99 -6.48 -19.35
C GLY A 9 3.48 -6.34 -19.14
N GLU A 10 2.83 -7.33 -18.52
CA GLU A 10 1.39 -7.31 -18.23
C GLU A 10 0.98 -6.17 -17.30
N TYR A 11 1.86 -5.69 -16.42
CA TYR A 11 1.59 -4.60 -15.49
C TYR A 11 2.25 -3.27 -15.88
N LYS A 12 2.89 -3.24 -17.05
CA LYS A 12 3.37 -1.99 -17.66
C LYS A 12 2.18 -1.06 -17.87
N ASP A 13 2.39 0.22 -17.55
CA ASP A 13 1.44 1.31 -17.69
C ASP A 13 0.19 1.23 -16.80
N ILE A 14 0.18 0.37 -15.77
CA ILE A 14 -0.85 0.36 -14.72
C ILE A 14 -0.36 1.23 -13.57
N MET A 15 -0.82 2.47 -13.48
CA MET A 15 -0.49 3.39 -12.39
C MET A 15 -1.49 4.55 -12.30
N LEU A 16 -1.63 5.14 -11.12
CA LEU A 16 -2.26 6.45 -10.97
C LEU A 16 -1.30 7.54 -11.46
N THR A 17 -1.83 8.55 -12.15
CA THR A 17 -1.05 9.74 -12.53
C THR A 17 -0.88 10.69 -11.33
N PRO A 18 0.08 11.64 -11.37
CA PRO A 18 0.23 12.64 -10.32
C PRO A 18 -1.04 13.47 -10.12
N ASP A 19 -1.72 13.87 -11.20
CA ASP A 19 -2.98 14.62 -11.13
C ASP A 19 -4.11 13.83 -10.46
N GLN A 20 -4.18 12.50 -10.70
CA GLN A 20 -5.15 11.65 -10.03
C GLN A 20 -4.85 11.56 -8.53
N ILE A 21 -3.57 11.39 -8.16
CA ILE A 21 -3.13 11.35 -6.75
C ILE A 21 -3.47 12.66 -6.04
N ASP A 22 -3.16 13.81 -6.65
CA ASP A 22 -3.46 15.14 -6.10
C ASP A 22 -4.96 15.36 -5.89
N ARG A 23 -5.79 15.01 -6.88
CA ARG A 23 -7.26 15.09 -6.77
C ARG A 23 -7.80 14.24 -5.63
N ILE A 24 -7.32 13.01 -5.49
CA ILE A 24 -7.72 12.11 -4.42
C ILE A 24 -7.29 12.68 -3.06
N ASN A 25 -6.05 13.14 -2.93
CA ASN A 25 -5.53 13.71 -1.68
C ASN A 25 -6.34 14.93 -1.24
N LYS A 26 -6.55 15.90 -2.14
CA LYS A 26 -7.37 17.10 -1.85
C LYS A 26 -8.76 16.74 -1.36
N ARG A 27 -9.40 15.75 -1.99
CA ARG A 27 -10.70 15.27 -1.54
C ARG A 27 -10.64 14.69 -0.13
N LEU A 28 -9.71 13.76 0.12
CA LEU A 28 -9.59 13.09 1.43
C LEU A 28 -9.27 14.08 2.54
N GLU A 29 -8.44 15.08 2.27
CA GLU A 29 -8.13 16.18 3.20
C GLU A 29 -9.36 17.04 3.49
N ASN A 30 -10.12 17.43 2.46
CA ASN A 30 -11.35 18.22 2.61
C ASN A 30 -12.45 17.47 3.38
N GLU A 31 -12.55 16.16 3.20
CA GLU A 31 -13.50 15.29 3.92
C GLU A 31 -12.99 14.91 5.33
N GLY A 32 -11.76 15.27 5.70
CA GLY A 32 -11.13 14.89 6.97
C GLY A 32 -10.84 13.39 7.09
N GLU A 33 -10.77 12.66 5.98
CA GLU A 33 -10.56 11.21 5.94
C GLU A 33 -9.08 10.82 6.10
N TRP A 34 -8.50 11.19 7.24
CA TRP A 34 -7.07 11.00 7.50
C TRP A 34 -6.63 9.53 7.54
N GLU A 35 -7.51 8.58 7.91
CA GLU A 35 -7.18 7.15 7.86
C GLU A 35 -6.98 6.68 6.41
N THR A 36 -7.92 7.05 5.52
CA THR A 36 -7.88 6.72 4.08
C THR A 36 -6.69 7.41 3.43
N TRP A 37 -6.49 8.70 3.71
CA TRP A 37 -5.35 9.48 3.21
C TRP A 37 -4.01 8.84 3.61
N SER A 38 -3.87 8.48 4.88
CA SER A 38 -2.65 7.89 5.42
C SER A 38 -2.37 6.52 4.80
N PHE A 39 -3.41 5.69 4.65
CA PHE A 39 -3.27 4.38 4.01
C PHE A 39 -2.70 4.51 2.59
N MET A 40 -3.32 5.36 1.76
CA MET A 40 -2.87 5.55 0.37
C MET A 40 -1.47 6.14 0.28
N ASN A 41 -1.20 7.24 1.00
CA ASN A 41 0.05 7.97 0.83
C ASN A 41 1.25 7.18 1.36
N ILE A 42 1.09 6.43 2.45
CA ILE A 42 2.14 5.52 2.91
C ILE A 42 2.32 4.38 1.90
N ASP A 43 1.25 3.74 1.42
CA ASP A 43 1.35 2.59 0.52
C ASP A 43 1.93 2.96 -0.87
N LEU A 44 1.69 4.19 -1.35
CA LEU A 44 2.31 4.72 -2.56
C LEU A 44 3.84 4.84 -2.48
N HIS A 45 4.41 4.87 -1.28
CA HIS A 45 5.86 4.96 -1.08
C HIS A 45 6.51 3.64 -0.69
N ILE A 46 5.75 2.76 -0.02
CA ILE A 46 6.28 1.51 0.54
C ILE A 46 5.88 0.30 -0.32
N GLY A 47 4.81 0.42 -1.10
CA GLY A 47 4.25 -0.61 -1.97
C GLY A 47 4.05 -1.92 -1.24
N ALA A 48 3.35 -1.90 -0.11
CA ALA A 48 3.06 -3.07 0.69
C ALA A 48 2.04 -3.97 0.00
N ARG A 49 1.83 -5.17 0.55
CA ARG A 49 0.55 -5.87 0.34
C ARG A 49 -0.51 -5.20 1.22
N ALA A 50 -1.75 -5.15 0.74
CA ALA A 50 -2.83 -4.46 1.44
C ALA A 50 -3.02 -4.92 2.91
N PHE A 51 -2.90 -6.23 3.19
CA PHE A 51 -2.94 -6.75 4.56
C PHE A 51 -1.75 -6.29 5.42
N ALA A 52 -0.53 -6.30 4.85
CA ALA A 52 0.67 -5.83 5.52
C ALA A 52 0.56 -4.33 5.85
N MET A 53 -0.01 -3.55 4.93
CA MET A 53 -0.29 -2.14 5.16
C MET A 53 -1.31 -1.94 6.28
N ALA A 54 -2.44 -2.65 6.21
CA ALA A 54 -3.51 -2.55 7.20
C ALA A 54 -3.03 -2.93 8.61
N SER A 55 -2.10 -3.88 8.73
CA SER A 55 -1.55 -4.36 10.00
C SER A 55 -0.29 -3.62 10.48
N THR A 56 0.05 -2.48 9.88
CA THR A 56 1.22 -1.68 10.29
C THR A 56 1.09 -1.27 11.76
N MET A 57 2.19 -1.37 12.50
CA MET A 57 2.29 -0.99 13.92
C MET A 57 3.25 0.20 14.09
N TRP A 58 3.00 1.05 15.09
CA TRP A 58 3.84 2.23 15.32
C TRP A 58 5.25 1.88 15.81
N ASP A 59 5.38 0.85 16.64
CA ASP A 59 6.68 0.32 17.11
C ASP A 59 7.50 -0.35 15.99
N LYS A 60 6.90 -0.53 14.81
CA LYS A 60 7.53 -1.03 13.58
C LYS A 60 7.91 0.07 12.60
N ILE A 61 7.76 1.33 13.00
CA ILE A 61 8.21 2.48 12.24
C ILE A 61 9.28 3.19 13.07
N ALA A 62 10.53 3.19 12.59
CA ALA A 62 11.61 3.92 13.23
C ALA A 62 11.90 5.19 12.44
N LEU A 63 11.82 6.36 13.08
CA LEU A 63 12.12 7.67 12.48
C LEU A 63 13.61 8.07 12.59
N SER A 64 14.37 7.41 13.46
CA SER A 64 15.77 7.73 13.78
C SER A 64 16.52 6.47 14.23
N PRO A 65 17.85 6.35 13.99
CA PRO A 65 18.72 7.26 13.23
C PRO A 65 18.52 7.17 11.71
N LEU A 66 17.87 6.09 11.24
CA LEU A 66 17.53 5.87 9.83
C LEU A 66 16.04 5.57 9.73
N PHE A 67 15.34 6.30 8.86
CA PHE A 67 13.92 6.07 8.62
C PHE A 67 13.70 4.69 8.00
N ARG A 68 12.95 3.83 8.69
CA ARG A 68 12.58 2.50 8.21
C ARG A 68 11.19 2.10 8.66
N VAL A 69 10.54 1.27 7.86
CA VAL A 69 9.23 0.68 8.14
C VAL A 69 9.35 -0.83 8.04
N GLU A 70 8.97 -1.54 9.09
CA GLU A 70 8.91 -3.00 9.11
C GLU A 70 7.48 -3.44 8.79
N GLN A 71 7.33 -4.23 7.74
CA GLN A 71 6.03 -4.71 7.29
C GLN A 71 5.90 -6.21 7.50
N PHE A 72 4.76 -6.60 8.06
CA PHE A 72 4.41 -7.99 8.19
C PHE A 72 3.92 -8.53 6.83
N GLU A 73 4.83 -9.12 6.05
CA GLU A 73 4.45 -9.79 4.80
C GLU A 73 4.50 -11.29 4.98
N SER A 74 3.36 -11.84 5.35
CA SER A 74 3.24 -13.25 5.54
C SER A 74 2.88 -13.98 4.25
N LYS A 75 3.72 -14.94 3.86
CA LYS A 75 3.30 -16.05 2.99
C LYS A 75 2.52 -17.07 3.83
N ILE A 76 1.44 -16.66 4.50
CA ILE A 76 0.72 -17.55 5.45
C ILE A 76 0.17 -18.74 4.67
N LYS A 77 0.43 -19.95 5.17
CA LYS A 77 -0.39 -21.12 4.82
C LYS A 77 -1.79 -20.90 5.42
N LYS A 78 -2.83 -21.26 4.67
CA LYS A 78 -4.24 -21.11 5.08
C LYS A 78 -4.45 -21.62 6.53
N GLY A 79 -4.94 -20.78 7.44
CA GLY A 79 -5.31 -21.16 8.82
C GLY A 79 -4.39 -20.67 9.96
N SER A 80 -3.25 -20.03 9.67
CA SER A 80 -2.38 -19.49 10.73
C SER A 80 -2.65 -18.00 11.01
N TRP A 81 -2.61 -17.63 12.29
CA TRP A 81 -2.92 -16.28 12.79
C TRP A 81 -1.71 -15.74 13.53
N PHE A 82 -0.80 -15.12 12.80
CA PHE A 82 0.36 -14.51 13.40
C PHE A 82 0.41 -13.08 12.93
N LEU A 83 0.29 -12.15 13.87
CA LEU A 83 0.50 -10.73 13.60
C LEU A 83 1.46 -10.13 14.63
N THR A 84 1.61 -10.74 15.80
CA THR A 84 2.45 -10.22 16.86
C THR A 84 3.62 -11.13 17.25
N ARG A 85 3.54 -12.45 17.03
CA ARG A 85 4.58 -13.40 17.48
C ARG A 85 5.30 -14.17 16.37
N ASP A 86 4.60 -14.84 15.45
CA ASP A 86 5.27 -15.75 14.49
C ASP A 86 5.11 -15.34 13.02
N GLY A 87 6.00 -14.52 12.48
CA GLY A 87 6.08 -14.41 11.02
C GLY A 87 7.22 -13.55 10.52
N LYS A 88 7.25 -13.36 9.20
CA LYS A 88 8.37 -12.69 8.54
C LYS A 88 8.09 -11.20 8.41
N TRP A 89 8.88 -10.43 9.15
CA TRP A 89 8.95 -8.98 9.03
C TRP A 89 9.97 -8.61 7.97
N TRP A 90 9.59 -7.69 7.08
CA TRP A 90 10.46 -7.16 6.05
C TRP A 90 10.73 -5.70 6.34
N ILE A 91 12.01 -5.35 6.39
CA ILE A 91 12.43 -3.97 6.60
C ILE A 91 12.47 -3.28 5.24
N LYS A 92 11.83 -2.12 5.17
CA LYS A 92 11.89 -1.22 4.01
C LYS A 92 12.47 0.13 4.46
N TYR A 93 13.17 0.79 3.55
CA TYR A 93 13.82 2.09 3.75
C TYR A 93 13.22 3.10 2.77
N PRO A 94 12.05 3.68 3.07
CA PRO A 94 11.39 4.61 2.18
C PRO A 94 12.10 5.99 2.15
N THR A 95 11.65 6.87 1.25
CA THR A 95 12.19 8.23 1.11
C THR A 95 11.82 9.13 2.29
N ASN A 96 12.49 10.29 2.40
CA ASN A 96 12.11 11.33 3.36
C ASN A 96 10.71 11.90 3.11
N GLU A 97 10.18 11.85 1.88
CA GLU A 97 8.79 12.24 1.60
C GLU A 97 7.81 11.33 2.35
N CYS A 98 8.06 10.01 2.33
CA CYS A 98 7.29 9.05 3.12
C CYS A 98 7.42 9.29 4.63
N ARG A 99 8.57 9.80 5.09
CA ARG A 99 8.74 10.18 6.51
C ARG A 99 7.78 11.30 6.90
N VAL A 100 7.69 12.37 6.09
CA VAL A 100 6.76 13.49 6.33
C VAL A 100 5.32 13.01 6.33
N ILE A 101 4.97 12.08 5.44
CA ILE A 101 3.65 11.44 5.41
C ILE A 101 3.38 10.69 6.71
N VAL A 102 4.32 9.86 7.18
CA VAL A 102 4.17 9.10 8.43
C VAL A 102 4.07 10.02 9.65
N GLU A 103 4.85 11.10 9.71
CA GLU A 103 4.76 12.11 10.77
C GLU A 103 3.38 12.80 10.74
N THR A 104 2.89 13.16 9.55
CA THR A 104 1.52 13.69 9.37
C THR A 104 0.45 12.70 9.82
N THR A 105 0.58 11.42 9.43
CA THR A 105 -0.31 10.35 9.86
C THR A 105 -0.31 10.21 11.38
N TYR A 106 0.88 10.26 12.00
CA TYR A 106 0.99 10.19 13.45
C TYR A 106 0.18 11.32 14.07
N ASP A 107 0.39 12.57 13.65
CA ASP A 107 -0.28 13.74 14.21
C ASP A 107 -1.80 13.74 14.02
N ARG A 108 -2.29 13.21 12.91
CA ARG A 108 -3.73 13.23 12.56
C ARG A 108 -4.53 12.05 13.10
N LEU A 109 -3.90 10.91 13.39
CA LEU A 109 -4.59 9.71 13.82
C LEU A 109 -4.54 9.50 15.35
N PRO A 110 -5.50 8.73 15.91
CA PRO A 110 -5.44 8.31 17.30
C PRO A 110 -4.15 7.56 17.62
N LYS A 111 -3.56 7.86 18.78
CA LYS A 111 -2.36 7.16 19.27
C LYS A 111 -2.78 5.80 19.84
N ARG A 112 -2.48 4.75 19.09
CA ARG A 112 -2.79 3.36 19.45
C ARG A 112 -1.62 2.46 19.06
N LYS A 113 -1.75 1.13 19.17
CA LYS A 113 -0.65 0.19 18.83
C LYS A 113 -0.49 -0.02 17.32
N PHE A 114 -1.58 -0.37 16.65
CA PHE A 114 -1.62 -0.44 15.19
C PHE A 114 -1.88 0.95 14.61
N VAL A 115 -1.48 1.22 13.37
CA VAL A 115 -1.73 2.53 12.76
C VAL A 115 -3.24 2.72 12.50
N PHE A 116 -3.94 1.65 12.11
CA PHE A 116 -5.28 1.73 11.51
C PHE A 116 -6.43 1.12 12.33
N PHE A 117 -6.16 0.45 13.45
CA PHE A 117 -7.19 -0.10 14.34
C PHE A 117 -6.67 -0.27 15.77
N ASP A 118 -7.57 -0.49 16.73
CA ASP A 118 -7.21 -0.70 18.13
C ASP A 118 -6.78 -2.16 18.40
N ASP A 119 -5.84 -2.36 19.34
CA ASP A 119 -5.40 -3.71 19.70
C ASP A 119 -6.55 -4.49 20.35
N ALA A 120 -6.95 -5.58 19.72
CA ALA A 120 -8.01 -6.46 20.18
C ALA A 120 -7.51 -7.55 21.16
N GLY A 121 -6.25 -7.45 21.63
CA GLY A 121 -5.69 -8.28 22.69
C GLY A 121 -5.25 -9.69 22.28
N SER A 122 -5.42 -10.07 21.00
CA SER A 122 -4.90 -11.34 20.47
C SER A 122 -4.58 -11.26 18.98
N ASP A 123 -3.62 -12.05 18.51
CA ASP A 123 -3.22 -12.12 17.09
C ASP A 123 -4.40 -12.43 16.18
N LYS A 124 -5.23 -13.41 16.55
CA LYS A 124 -6.39 -13.79 15.76
C LYS A 124 -7.38 -12.63 15.62
N ALA A 125 -7.69 -11.93 16.71
CA ALA A 125 -8.60 -10.79 16.67
C ALA A 125 -8.00 -9.62 15.86
N ASN A 126 -6.71 -9.34 16.03
CA ASN A 126 -6.00 -8.33 15.26
C ASN A 126 -5.94 -8.67 13.76
N CYS A 127 -5.82 -9.94 13.38
CA CYS A 127 -5.88 -10.36 11.98
C CYS A 127 -7.25 -10.09 11.37
N LEU A 128 -8.32 -10.31 12.14
CA LEU A 128 -9.68 -10.01 11.71
C LEU A 128 -9.90 -8.50 11.57
N GLN A 129 -9.39 -7.70 12.50
CA GLN A 129 -9.42 -6.23 12.43
C GLN A 129 -8.66 -5.71 11.19
N ALA A 130 -7.44 -6.19 10.95
CA ALA A 130 -6.65 -5.82 9.77
C ALA A 130 -7.36 -6.22 8.46
N THR A 131 -7.95 -7.42 8.41
CA THR A 131 -8.72 -7.90 7.25
C THR A 131 -9.96 -7.05 7.02
N TYR A 132 -10.71 -6.74 8.08
CA TYR A 132 -11.88 -5.88 8.01
C TYR A 132 -11.52 -4.47 7.53
N PHE A 133 -10.49 -3.87 8.11
CA PHE A 133 -9.98 -2.55 7.70
C PHE A 133 -9.55 -2.55 6.23
N MET A 134 -8.79 -3.56 5.80
CA MET A 134 -8.40 -3.73 4.40
C MET A 134 -9.61 -3.78 3.47
N HIS A 135 -10.66 -4.54 3.82
CA HIS A 135 -11.88 -4.59 3.01
C HIS A 135 -12.62 -3.25 2.99
N LYS A 136 -12.71 -2.55 4.13
CA LYS A 136 -13.27 -1.20 4.21
C LYS A 136 -12.52 -0.24 3.27
N MET A 137 -11.19 -0.27 3.28
CA MET A 137 -10.37 0.53 2.38
C MET A 137 -10.59 0.15 0.91
N ALA A 138 -10.67 -1.15 0.58
CA ALA A 138 -10.89 -1.59 -0.79
C ALA A 138 -12.23 -1.07 -1.35
N VAL A 139 -13.30 -1.14 -0.54
CA VAL A 139 -14.61 -0.56 -0.91
C VAL A 139 -14.53 0.95 -1.07
N ARG A 140 -13.86 1.63 -0.13
CA ARG A 140 -13.72 3.09 -0.15
C ARG A 140 -12.95 3.57 -1.39
N PHE A 141 -11.79 2.99 -1.69
CA PHE A 141 -11.02 3.34 -2.88
C PHE A 141 -11.72 2.96 -4.17
N LYS A 142 -12.48 1.85 -4.20
CA LYS A 142 -13.33 1.53 -5.35
C LYS A 142 -14.36 2.63 -5.61
N LYS A 143 -14.98 3.18 -4.55
CA LYS A 143 -15.89 4.33 -4.67
C LYS A 143 -15.17 5.57 -5.18
N ILE A 144 -14.03 5.93 -4.57
CA ILE A 144 -13.24 7.10 -4.97
C ILE A 144 -12.84 7.00 -6.45
N PHE A 145 -12.35 5.84 -6.88
CA PHE A 145 -11.95 5.59 -8.26
C PHE A 145 -13.14 5.64 -9.22
N ASN A 146 -14.32 5.14 -8.83
CA ASN A 146 -15.53 5.22 -9.67
C ASN A 146 -15.99 6.67 -9.90
N GLU A 147 -15.66 7.58 -8.99
CA GLU A 147 -16.00 9.00 -9.09
C GLU A 147 -14.97 9.82 -9.88
N LEU A 148 -13.84 9.21 -10.29
CA LEU A 148 -12.92 9.83 -11.22
C LEU A 148 -13.52 9.83 -12.64
N ASP A 149 -13.45 10.97 -13.32
CA ASP A 149 -13.88 11.10 -14.71
C ASP A 149 -13.21 10.03 -15.57
N LYS A 150 -13.97 9.40 -16.49
CA LYS A 150 -13.41 8.36 -17.38
C LYS A 150 -12.20 8.86 -18.17
N SER A 151 -12.21 10.12 -18.61
CA SER A 151 -11.11 10.77 -19.32
C SER A 151 -9.88 11.06 -18.46
N SER A 152 -10.01 11.02 -17.12
CA SER A 152 -8.89 11.24 -16.20
C SER A 152 -8.03 10.00 -15.98
N TRP A 153 -8.49 8.82 -16.42
CA TRP A 153 -7.72 7.59 -16.33
C TRP A 153 -6.59 7.59 -17.36
N LEU A 154 -5.37 7.26 -16.89
CA LEU A 154 -4.19 7.13 -17.74
C LEU A 154 -4.45 6.25 -18.98
N ASN A 155 -5.14 5.14 -18.76
CA ASN A 155 -5.60 4.24 -19.80
C ASN A 155 -6.71 3.32 -19.25
N GLU A 156 -7.42 2.67 -20.16
CA GLU A 156 -8.52 1.76 -19.81
C GLU A 156 -8.03 0.56 -18.99
N LYS A 157 -6.80 0.11 -19.23
CA LYS A 157 -6.18 -1.00 -18.49
C LYS A 157 -6.02 -0.68 -17.00
N THR A 158 -5.60 0.54 -16.66
CA THR A 158 -5.50 1.01 -15.27
C THR A 158 -6.86 1.08 -14.62
N ARG A 159 -7.87 1.60 -15.34
CA ARG A 159 -9.25 1.67 -14.85
C ARG A 159 -9.80 0.28 -14.54
N ILE A 160 -9.71 -0.65 -15.49
CA ILE A 160 -10.15 -2.05 -15.31
C ILE A 160 -9.39 -2.72 -14.18
N TYR A 161 -8.07 -2.49 -14.09
CA TYR A 161 -7.26 -3.02 -13.00
C TYR A 161 -7.78 -2.56 -11.62
N ALA A 162 -8.10 -1.28 -11.49
CA ALA A 162 -8.57 -0.67 -10.26
C ALA A 162 -10.00 -1.09 -9.89
N LEU A 163 -10.91 -1.02 -10.86
CA LEU A 163 -12.36 -1.09 -10.63
C LEU A 163 -12.99 -2.44 -10.99
N GLY A 164 -12.31 -3.22 -11.82
CA GLY A 164 -12.89 -4.36 -12.50
C GLY A 164 -13.42 -4.00 -13.89
N ASP A 165 -13.79 -5.04 -14.64
CA ASP A 165 -14.50 -4.92 -15.92
C ASP A 165 -16.03 -4.83 -15.74
N GLY A 166 -16.54 -5.09 -14.53
CA GLY A 166 -17.96 -5.11 -14.21
C GLY A 166 -18.66 -6.43 -14.56
N LEU A 167 -17.94 -7.44 -15.04
CA LEU A 167 -18.47 -8.72 -15.49
C LEU A 167 -17.79 -9.92 -14.81
N TYR A 168 -16.46 -10.01 -14.92
CA TYR A 168 -15.70 -11.19 -14.52
C TYR A 168 -14.52 -10.86 -13.60
N PHE A 169 -14.03 -9.63 -13.62
CA PHE A 169 -12.91 -9.15 -12.82
C PHE A 169 -13.39 -8.09 -11.82
N THR A 170 -13.13 -8.30 -10.53
CA THR A 170 -13.66 -7.44 -9.45
C THR A 170 -12.80 -6.21 -9.13
N GLY A 171 -11.62 -6.12 -9.75
CA GLY A 171 -10.65 -5.04 -9.52
C GLY A 171 -9.74 -5.26 -8.32
N HIS A 172 -8.61 -4.57 -8.30
CA HIS A 172 -7.60 -4.59 -7.24
C HIS A 172 -7.23 -3.16 -6.81
N PRO A 173 -8.16 -2.40 -6.23
CA PRO A 173 -7.97 -0.97 -5.98
C PRO A 173 -6.78 -0.67 -5.06
N LEU A 174 -6.57 -1.48 -4.02
CA LEU A 174 -5.44 -1.27 -3.10
C LEU A 174 -4.10 -1.68 -3.72
N HIS A 175 -4.09 -2.71 -4.58
CA HIS A 175 -2.85 -3.16 -5.21
C HIS A 175 -2.35 -2.19 -6.30
N LEU A 176 -3.23 -1.32 -6.79
CA LEU A 176 -2.86 -0.25 -7.71
C LEU A 176 -1.79 0.68 -7.12
N PHE A 177 -1.79 0.93 -5.80
CA PHE A 177 -0.77 1.78 -5.16
C PHE A 177 0.62 1.17 -5.27
N ARG A 178 0.74 -0.13 -5.03
CA ARG A 178 1.99 -0.88 -5.21
C ARG A 178 2.47 -0.87 -6.66
N HIS A 179 1.56 -0.99 -7.63
CA HIS A 179 1.92 -0.85 -9.05
C HIS A 179 2.38 0.56 -9.38
N THR A 180 1.68 1.57 -8.88
CA THR A 180 2.02 2.99 -9.05
C THR A 180 3.42 3.29 -8.50
N MET A 181 3.72 2.83 -7.28
CA MET A 181 5.04 2.91 -6.67
C MET A 181 6.10 2.26 -7.57
N ALA A 182 5.88 1.02 -7.99
CA ALA A 182 6.84 0.29 -8.81
C ALA A 182 7.13 1.01 -10.14
N GLN A 183 6.11 1.56 -10.81
CA GLN A 183 6.29 2.31 -12.06
C GLN A 183 7.09 3.59 -11.86
N TYR A 184 6.81 4.37 -10.81
CA TYR A 184 7.59 5.58 -10.51
C TYR A 184 9.04 5.27 -10.15
N TYR A 185 9.29 4.21 -9.39
CA TYR A 185 10.66 3.79 -9.09
C TYR A 185 11.40 3.26 -10.33
N LEU A 186 10.72 2.56 -11.24
CA LEU A 186 11.31 2.15 -12.51
C LEU A 186 11.70 3.38 -13.34
N ALA A 187 10.80 4.36 -13.48
CA ALA A 187 11.09 5.60 -14.18
C ALA A 187 12.29 6.34 -13.55
N ALA A 188 12.35 6.43 -12.22
CA ALA A 188 13.43 7.12 -11.50
C ALA A 188 14.79 6.39 -11.57
N THR A 189 14.80 5.08 -11.85
CA THR A 189 16.02 4.25 -11.89
C THR A 189 16.43 3.84 -13.29
N ASN A 190 15.98 4.58 -14.31
CA ASN A 190 16.20 4.25 -15.72
C ASN A 190 15.83 2.78 -16.05
N TRP A 191 14.70 2.34 -15.50
CA TRP A 191 14.09 1.01 -15.70
C TRP A 191 14.90 -0.17 -15.15
N SER A 192 15.63 0.02 -14.04
CA SER A 192 16.31 -1.08 -13.36
C SER A 192 15.34 -2.03 -12.65
N LEU A 193 14.96 -3.11 -13.33
CA LEU A 193 14.01 -4.12 -12.83
C LEU A 193 14.50 -4.82 -11.55
N ALA A 194 15.80 -5.10 -11.44
CA ALA A 194 16.38 -5.76 -10.27
C ALA A 194 16.23 -4.91 -9.00
N TYR A 195 16.42 -3.60 -9.12
CA TYR A 195 16.26 -2.67 -8.01
C TYR A 195 14.81 -2.57 -7.56
N VAL A 196 13.86 -2.41 -8.49
CA VAL A 196 12.44 -2.27 -8.13
C VAL A 196 11.84 -3.57 -7.59
N ALA A 197 12.22 -4.72 -8.15
CA ALA A 197 11.83 -6.02 -7.59
C ALA A 197 12.33 -6.19 -6.15
N SER A 198 13.53 -5.69 -5.84
CA SER A 198 14.07 -5.75 -4.47
C SER A 198 13.33 -4.85 -3.47
N LEU A 199 12.68 -3.76 -3.90
CA LEU A 199 11.82 -2.92 -3.06
C LEU A 199 10.46 -3.56 -2.79
N GLY A 200 9.86 -4.18 -3.81
CA GLY A 200 8.58 -4.87 -3.70
C GLY A 200 8.65 -6.17 -2.89
N ASP A 201 9.74 -6.92 -2.98
CA ASP A 201 9.93 -8.21 -2.29
C ASP A 201 10.85 -8.12 -1.06
N GLY A 202 11.22 -6.91 -0.63
CA GLY A 202 12.00 -6.67 0.59
C GLY A 202 13.44 -7.21 0.55
N LYS A 203 14.06 -7.34 -0.63
CA LYS A 203 15.45 -7.81 -0.80
C LYS A 203 16.49 -6.69 -0.89
N ILE A 204 16.38 -5.65 -0.07
CA ILE A 204 17.49 -4.69 0.09
C ILE A 204 18.00 -4.72 1.53
N GLN A 205 19.07 -5.49 1.75
CA GLN A 205 20.15 -5.07 2.64
C GLN A 205 21.05 -4.16 1.82
N ARG A 206 21.09 -2.86 2.12
CA ARG A 206 22.17 -2.00 1.63
C ARG A 206 23.28 -2.02 2.66
N TYR A 207 24.49 -2.34 2.20
CA TYR A 207 25.75 -2.10 2.90
C TYR A 207 25.93 -0.59 3.13
#